data_AF-A0A1G2PGL9-F1
#
_entry.id   AF-A0A1G2PGL9-F1
#
_cell.length_a   1.000
_cell.length_b   1.000
_cell.length_c   1.000
_cell.angle_alpha   90.00
_cell.angle_beta   90.00
_cell.angle_gamma   90.00
#
_symmetry.space_group_name_H-M   'P 1'
#
loop_
_entity.id
_entity.type
_entity.pdbx_description
1 polymer ?
#
loop_
_entity_poly.entity_id
_entity_poly.type
_entity_poly.pdbx_seq_one_letter_code
_entity_poly.pdbx_strand_id
1 'polypeptide(L)'
;MDKIKELRKLRRKGHSINELVSLCVIPKTTVWYHIHNIKLLPKYEKTLKAKIGGNTQRKQKRLEVARKNAAQLLRGSDRDLSIAIAMLYWGEGNKKVANLLTQMAV
;
A
#
# COMPACT_ATOMS: atom_id res chain seq x y z
N MET A 1 -11.20 -27.97 6.44
CA MET A 1 -9.76 -28.27 6.26
C MET A 1 -9.29 -28.10 4.80
N ASP A 2 -10.18 -28.17 3.81
CA ASP A 2 -9.78 -28.24 2.38
C ASP A 2 -9.26 -26.92 1.79
N LYS A 3 -9.82 -25.79 2.20
CA LYS A 3 -9.37 -24.45 1.74
C LYS A 3 -7.89 -24.17 2.03
N ILE A 4 -7.38 -24.65 3.17
CA ILE A 4 -5.97 -24.45 3.53
C ILE A 4 -5.07 -25.29 2.62
N LYS A 5 -5.45 -26.54 2.30
CA LYS A 5 -4.70 -27.40 1.37
C LYS A 5 -4.64 -26.77 -0.02
N GLU A 6 -5.76 -26.24 -0.49
CA GLU A 6 -5.85 -25.54 -1.77
C GLU A 6 -4.97 -24.29 -1.80
N LEU A 7 -5.03 -23.47 -0.75
CA LEU A 7 -4.19 -22.28 -0.59
C LEU A 7 -2.69 -22.61 -0.65
N ARG A 8 -2.26 -23.71 -0.02
CA ARG A 8 -0.87 -24.20 -0.13
C ARG A 8 -0.52 -24.62 -1.56
N LYS A 9 -1.43 -25.30 -2.26
CA LYS A 9 -1.26 -25.72 -3.66
C LYS A 9 -1.13 -24.51 -4.59
N LEU A 10 -2.00 -23.51 -4.43
CA LEU A 10 -1.96 -22.27 -5.19
C LEU A 10 -0.68 -21.47 -4.91
N ARG A 11 -0.24 -21.40 -3.65
CA ARG A 11 1.02 -20.75 -3.32
C ARG A 11 2.22 -21.39 -4.03
N ARG A 12 2.29 -22.72 -4.09
CA ARG A 12 3.34 -23.46 -4.81
C ARG A 12 3.34 -23.15 -6.32
N LYS A 13 2.16 -22.92 -6.90
CA LYS A 13 1.99 -22.48 -8.30
C LYS A 13 2.41 -21.01 -8.54
N GLY A 14 2.83 -20.26 -7.51
CA GLY A 14 3.32 -18.90 -7.66
C GLY A 14 2.29 -17.79 -7.48
N HIS A 15 1.10 -18.09 -6.95
CA HIS A 15 0.11 -17.05 -6.69
C HIS A 15 0.57 -16.07 -5.59
N SER A 16 0.24 -14.79 -5.78
CA SER A 16 0.55 -13.73 -4.81
C SER A 16 -0.44 -13.74 -3.64
N ILE A 17 -0.08 -13.08 -2.53
CA ILE A 17 -0.94 -13.01 -1.34
C ILE A 17 -2.31 -12.40 -1.69
N ASN A 18 -2.32 -11.33 -2.49
CA ASN A 18 -3.57 -10.64 -2.86
C ASN A 18 -4.45 -11.53 -3.75
N GLU A 19 -3.86 -12.28 -4.68
CA GLU A 19 -4.59 -13.25 -5.52
C GLU A 19 -5.19 -14.38 -4.66
N LEU A 20 -4.47 -14.86 -3.66
CA LEU A 20 -4.97 -15.88 -2.73
C LEU A 20 -6.12 -15.36 -1.87
N VAL A 21 -6.05 -14.10 -1.43
CA VAL A 21 -7.15 -13.44 -0.69
C VAL A 21 -8.39 -13.37 -1.56
N SER A 22 -8.27 -12.99 -2.83
CA SER A 22 -9.42 -12.90 -3.75
C SER A 22 -10.00 -14.27 -4.13
N LEU A 23 -9.14 -15.28 -4.33
CA LEU A 23 -9.58 -16.61 -4.77
C LEU A 23 -10.21 -17.41 -3.64
N CYS A 24 -9.62 -17.39 -2.45
CA CYS A 24 -10.09 -18.21 -1.33
C CYS A 24 -11.08 -17.48 -0.41
N VAL A 25 -11.25 -16.16 -0.57
CA VAL A 25 -12.06 -15.28 0.29
C VAL A 25 -11.63 -15.44 1.76
N ILE A 26 -10.33 -15.27 2.00
CA ILE A 26 -9.70 -15.43 3.34
C ILE A 26 -8.98 -14.14 3.71
N PRO A 27 -9.02 -13.70 4.98
CA PRO A 27 -8.25 -12.56 5.45
C PRO A 27 -6.75 -12.70 5.18
N LYS A 28 -6.11 -11.58 4.83
CA LYS A 28 -4.69 -11.52 4.47
C LYS A 28 -3.76 -12.08 5.56
N THR A 29 -4.09 -11.85 6.84
CA THR A 29 -3.34 -12.34 7.99
C THR A 29 -3.33 -13.86 8.04
N THR A 30 -4.48 -14.49 7.88
CA THR A 30 -4.64 -15.95 7.82
C THR A 30 -3.92 -16.55 6.63
N VAL A 31 -4.04 -15.92 5.45
CA VAL A 31 -3.29 -16.33 4.24
C VAL A 31 -1.79 -16.33 4.53
N TRP A 32 -1.25 -15.23 5.09
CA TRP A 32 0.17 -15.09 5.41
C TRP A 32 0.65 -16.17 6.40
N TYR A 33 -0.10 -16.40 7.48
CA TYR A 33 0.20 -17.42 8.48
C TYR A 33 0.36 -18.81 7.87
N HIS A 34 -0.45 -19.16 6.87
CA HIS A 34 -0.37 -20.49 6.25
C HIS A 34 0.63 -20.63 5.11
N ILE A 35 1.12 -19.53 4.51
CA ILE A 35 2.02 -19.58 3.34
C ILE A 35 3.47 -19.21 3.61
N HIS A 36 3.78 -18.55 4.73
CA HIS A 36 5.12 -17.99 4.96
C HIS A 36 6.24 -19.04 4.92
N ASN A 37 5.95 -20.28 5.34
CA ASN A 37 6.92 -21.39 5.34
C ASN A 37 6.89 -22.27 4.07
N ILE A 38 6.16 -21.89 3.02
CA ILE A 38 6.06 -22.70 1.81
C ILE A 38 7.17 -22.32 0.81
N LYS A 39 8.06 -23.27 0.54
CA LYS A 39 9.04 -23.15 -0.55
C LYS A 39 8.32 -23.11 -1.90
N LEU A 40 8.61 -22.10 -2.71
CA LEU A 40 8.10 -21.97 -4.07
C LEU A 40 8.93 -22.83 -5.03
N LEU A 41 8.30 -23.27 -6.11
CA LEU A 41 9.03 -23.86 -7.23
C LEU A 41 9.89 -22.79 -7.92
N PRO A 42 11.15 -23.08 -8.30
CA PRO A 42 12.08 -22.11 -8.89
C PRO A 42 11.51 -21.40 -10.12
N LYS A 43 10.71 -22.11 -10.92
CA LYS A 43 10.03 -21.58 -12.11
C LYS A 43 9.17 -20.36 -11.81
N TYR A 44 8.51 -20.31 -10.66
CA TYR A 44 7.57 -19.24 -10.30
C TYR A 44 8.18 -18.15 -9.42
N GLU A 45 9.40 -18.36 -8.90
CA GLU A 45 10.06 -17.41 -8.03
C GLU A 45 10.35 -16.09 -8.77
N LYS A 46 10.85 -16.17 -10.01
CA LYS A 46 11.12 -14.99 -10.84
C LYS A 46 9.85 -14.18 -11.10
N THR A 47 8.76 -14.83 -11.51
CA THR A 47 7.48 -14.18 -11.78
C THR A 47 6.91 -13.54 -10.52
N LEU A 48 6.99 -14.23 -9.38
CA LEU A 48 6.51 -13.68 -8.12
C LEU A 48 7.35 -12.49 -7.66
N LYS A 49 8.68 -12.57 -7.77
CA LYS A 49 9.58 -11.44 -7.48
C LYS A 49 9.27 -10.24 -8.36
N ALA A 50 8.97 -10.42 -9.65
CA ALA A 50 8.56 -9.33 -10.54
C ALA A 50 7.25 -8.65 -10.09
N LYS A 51 6.32 -9.40 -9.48
CA LYS A 51 5.08 -8.83 -8.91
C LYS A 51 5.33 -8.08 -7.58
N ILE A 52 6.35 -8.48 -6.82
CA ILE A 52 6.73 -7.86 -5.55
C ILE A 52 7.54 -6.59 -5.86
N GLY A 53 6.98 -5.41 -5.57
CA GLY A 53 7.65 -4.12 -5.78
C GLY A 53 6.95 -3.19 -6.77
N GLY A 54 5.92 -3.67 -7.48
CA GLY A 54 5.09 -2.81 -8.32
C GLY A 54 4.44 -1.65 -7.53
N ASN A 55 4.17 -1.83 -6.23
CA ASN A 55 3.69 -0.74 -5.39
C ASN A 55 4.75 0.34 -5.18
N THR A 56 6.00 -0.06 -4.92
CA THR A 56 7.13 0.87 -4.76
C THR A 56 7.38 1.65 -6.05
N GLN A 57 7.39 0.96 -7.20
CA GLN A 57 7.55 1.62 -8.50
C GLN A 57 6.39 2.58 -8.81
N ARG A 58 5.13 2.17 -8.55
CA ARG A 58 3.97 3.05 -8.72
C ARG A 58 4.01 4.25 -7.79
N LYS A 59 4.42 4.07 -6.53
CA LYS A 59 4.62 5.15 -5.57
C LYS A 59 5.66 6.13 -6.09
N GLN A 60 6.82 5.63 -6.54
CA GLN A 60 7.89 6.44 -7.09
C GLN A 60 7.43 7.24 -8.31
N LYS A 61 6.78 6.60 -9.28
CA LYS A 61 6.22 7.27 -10.46
C LYS A 61 5.21 8.36 -10.09
N ARG A 62 4.32 8.09 -9.13
CA ARG A 62 3.35 9.08 -8.64
C ARG A 62 4.05 10.25 -7.95
N LEU A 63 5.10 9.98 -7.17
CA LEU A 63 5.89 11.01 -6.51
C LEU A 63 6.58 11.93 -7.52
N GLU A 64 7.14 11.34 -8.59
CA GLU A 64 7.78 12.10 -9.68
C GLU A 64 6.78 13.01 -10.40
N VAL A 65 5.59 12.49 -10.73
CA VAL A 65 4.51 13.30 -11.31
C VAL A 65 4.08 14.41 -10.36
N ALA A 66 3.88 14.09 -9.09
CA ALA A 66 3.51 15.09 -8.08
C ALA A 66 4.57 16.19 -7.95
N ARG A 67 5.87 15.84 -7.98
CA ARG A 67 6.97 16.82 -7.96
C ARG A 67 6.95 17.73 -9.19
N LYS A 68 6.73 17.18 -10.38
CA LYS A 68 6.62 17.97 -11.61
C LYS A 68 5.45 18.94 -11.55
N ASN A 69 4.28 18.47 -11.12
CA ASN A 69 3.09 19.30 -10.97
C ASN A 69 3.29 20.39 -9.92
N ALA A 70 3.90 20.08 -8.78
CA ALA A 70 4.22 21.05 -7.74
C ALA A 70 5.19 22.13 -8.26
N ALA A 71 6.23 21.74 -9.02
CA ALA A 71 7.16 22.69 -9.62
C ALA A 71 6.46 23.64 -10.61
N GLN A 72 5.45 23.16 -11.35
CA GLN A 72 4.65 23.98 -12.24
C GLN A 72 3.76 24.95 -11.46
N LEU A 73 3.04 24.46 -10.43
CA LEU A 73 2.19 25.29 -9.58
C LEU A 73 2.96 26.41 -8.88
N LEU A 74 4.17 26.12 -8.40
CA LEU A 74 5.01 27.11 -7.72
C LEU A 74 5.59 28.19 -8.64
N ARG A 75 5.51 28.02 -9.97
CA ARG A 75 5.94 29.03 -10.96
C ARG A 75 4.78 29.91 -11.45
N GLY A 76 3.53 29.55 -11.14
CA GLY A 76 2.34 30.29 -11.58
C GLY A 76 2.01 31.48 -10.69
N SER A 77 1.01 32.26 -11.11
CA SER A 77 0.43 33.37 -10.33
C SER A 77 -0.15 32.92 -8.99
N ASP A 78 -0.66 31.68 -8.94
CA ASP A 78 -1.37 31.15 -7.78
C ASP A 78 -0.44 30.41 -6.80
N ARG A 79 0.86 30.73 -6.84
CA ARG A 79 1.89 30.12 -5.98
C ARG A 79 1.50 30.21 -4.51
N ASP A 80 1.18 31.41 -4.03
CA ASP A 80 0.93 31.66 -2.61
C ASP A 80 -0.35 30.97 -2.15
N LEU A 81 -1.39 30.96 -2.98
CA LEU A 81 -2.62 30.23 -2.72
C LEU A 81 -2.37 28.71 -2.66
N SER A 82 -1.55 28.18 -3.58
CA SER A 82 -1.17 26.76 -3.59
C SER A 82 -0.40 26.36 -2.32
N ILE A 83 0.49 27.22 -1.83
CA ILE A 83 1.23 27.03 -0.57
C ILE A 83 0.25 27.06 0.61
N ALA A 84 -0.65 28.06 0.67
CA ALA A 84 -1.63 28.18 1.73
C ALA A 84 -2.55 26.96 1.81
N ILE A 85 -3.05 26.47 0.67
CA ILE A 85 -3.87 25.25 0.60
C ILE A 85 -3.08 24.03 1.09
N ALA A 86 -1.81 23.89 0.71
CA ALA A 86 -0.97 22.78 1.16
C ALA A 86 -0.73 22.83 2.68
N MET A 87 -0.51 24.02 3.25
CA MET A 87 -0.39 24.23 4.69
C MET A 87 -1.68 23.85 5.43
N LEU A 88 -2.84 24.30 4.93
CA LEU A 88 -4.14 23.96 5.50
C LEU A 88 -4.39 22.46 5.44
N TYR A 89 -4.17 21.83 4.30
CA TYR A 89 -4.31 20.37 4.15
C TYR A 89 -3.41 19.60 5.13
N TRP A 90 -2.15 20.03 5.29
CA TRP A 90 -1.23 19.42 6.25
C TRP A 90 -1.70 19.60 7.70
N GLY A 91 -2.16 20.81 8.04
CA GLY A 91 -2.69 21.11 9.37
C GLY A 91 -3.95 20.32 9.71
N GLU A 92 -4.88 20.18 8.75
CA GLU A 92 -6.13 19.45 8.96
C GLU A 92 -5.95 17.92 9.00
N GLY A 93 -4.99 17.39 8.23
CA GLY A 93 -4.68 15.96 8.20
C GLY A 93 -4.17 15.39 9.54
N ASN A 94 -3.77 16.25 10.49
CA ASN A 94 -3.24 15.85 11.79
C ASN A 94 -4.28 15.87 12.94
N LYS A 95 -5.57 16.11 12.64
CA LYS A 95 -6.65 16.22 13.65
C LYS A 95 -6.90 14.94 14.48
N LYS A 96 -6.30 13.79 14.13
CA LYS A 96 -6.36 12.58 14.97
C LYS A 96 -5.54 12.68 16.27
N VAL A 97 -4.57 13.60 16.36
CA VAL A 97 -3.75 13.81 17.57
C VAL A 97 -4.36 14.85 18.51
N ALA A 98 -5.18 15.77 17.99
CA ALA A 98 -5.73 16.89 18.76
C ALA A 98 -6.80 16.50 19.80
N ASN A 99 -7.41 15.30 19.70
CA ASN A 99 -8.43 14.85 20.65
C ASN A 99 -7.86 14.28 21.98
N LEU A 100 -6.54 14.16 22.13
CA LEU A 100 -5.94 13.74 23.40
C LEU A 100 -5.92 14.86 24.46
N LEU A 101 -5.98 16.13 24.06
CA LEU A 101 -5.94 17.25 24.99
C LEU A 101 -7.34 17.66 25.50
N THR A 102 -8.40 17.30 24.80
CA THR A 102 -9.79 17.62 25.19
C THR A 102 -10.44 16.60 26.13
N GLN A 103 -9.82 15.44 26.37
CA GLN A 103 -10.34 14.42 27.30
C GLN A 103 -9.71 14.45 28.71
N MET A 104 -8.73 15.33 28.96
CA MET A 104 -8.13 15.52 30.30
C MET A 104 -8.55 16.82 30.99
N ALA A 105 -9.51 17.55 30.41
CA ALA A 105 -10.04 18.81 30.93
C ALA A 105 -11.57 18.75 31.16
N VAL A 106 -12.08 17.59 31.56
CA VAL A 106 -13.43 17.39 32.09
C VAL A 106 -13.33 16.58 33.38
#